data_AF-A0AA86IPD4-F1
#
_entry.id   AF-A0AA86IPD4-F1
#
_cell.length_a   1.000
_cell.length_b   1.000
_cell.length_c   1.000
_cell.angle_alpha   90.00
_cell.angle_beta   90.00
_cell.angle_gamma   90.00
#
_symmetry.space_group_name_H-M   'P 1'
#
loop_
_entity.id
_entity.type
_entity.pdbx_description
1 polymer ?
#
loop_
_entity_poly.entity_id
_entity_poly.type
_entity_poly.pdbx_seq_one_letter_code
_entity_poly.pdbx_strand_id
1 'polypeptide(L)' 'MLSEVHCNILIVTRDVAPTDADSAAEYACLSIVVIVRRNNETQIFKHAASLPV' A
#
# COMPACT_ATOMS: atom_id res chain seq x y z
N MET A 1 6.50 -3.11 32.41
CA MET A 1 7.03 -3.67 31.15
C MET A 1 6.53 -2.79 30.02
N LEU A 2 7.44 -2.18 29.25
CA LEU A 2 7.08 -1.45 28.03
C LEU A 2 6.60 -2.47 27.00
N SER A 3 5.37 -2.36 26.49
CA SER A 3 4.94 -3.23 25.38
C SER A 3 5.68 -2.79 24.13
N GLU A 4 6.60 -3.61 23.63
CA GLU A 4 7.25 -3.37 22.35
C GLU A 4 6.20 -3.44 21.23
N VAL A 5 6.24 -2.46 20.35
CA VAL A 5 5.39 -2.37 19.16
C VAL A 5 6.31 -2.40 17.95
N HIS A 6 6.15 -3.40 17.10
CA HIS A 6 6.86 -3.49 15.82
C HIS A 6 5.90 -3.18 14.68
N CYS A 7 6.27 -2.22 13.83
CA CYS A 7 5.52 -1.88 12.62
C CYS A 7 6.36 -2.21 11.39
N ASN A 8 5.79 -2.99 10.46
CA ASN A 8 6.37 -3.20 9.13
C ASN A 8 5.46 -2.54 8.10
N ILE A 9 6.06 -1.80 7.15
CA ILE A 9 5.35 -1.14 6.05
C ILE A 9 5.82 -1.78 4.74
N LEU A 10 4.89 -2.31 3.97
CA LEU A 10 5.13 -2.80 2.60
C LEU A 10 4.39 -1.88 1.64
N ILE A 11 5.14 -1.25 0.73
CA ILE A 11 4.61 -0.41 -0.34
C ILE A 11 4.78 -1.16 -1.65
N VAL A 12 3.67 -1.36 -2.37
CA VAL A 12 3.64 -2.00 -3.69
C VAL A 12 3.11 -0.98 -4.68
N THR A 13 3.94 -0.62 -5.65
CA THR A 13 3.56 0.21 -6.79
C THR A 13 3.36 -0.67 -8.02
N ARG A 14 2.30 -0.42 -8.79
CA ARG A 14 2.13 -1.03 -10.11
C ARG A 14 1.88 0.09 -11.11
N ASP A 15 2.77 0.18 -12.09
CA ASP A 15 2.56 1.03 -13.26
C ASP A 15 1.48 0.39 -14.12
N VAL A 16 0.38 1.11 -14.33
CA VAL A 16 -0.62 0.76 -15.33
C VAL A 16 -0.29 1.57 -16.57
N ALA A 17 0.46 0.97 -17.50
CA ALA A 17 0.65 1.55 -18.82
C ALA A 17 -0.72 1.72 -19.51
N PRO A 18 -0.96 2.83 -20.22
CA PRO A 18 -2.24 3.07 -20.88
C PRO A 18 -2.49 1.97 -21.90
N THR A 19 -3.65 1.32 -21.82
CA THR A 19 -4.01 0.24 -22.76
C THR A 19 -4.46 0.76 -24.11
N ASP A 20 -4.84 2.04 -24.23
CA ASP A 20 -5.35 2.62 -25.47
C ASP A 20 -4.79 4.05 -25.67
N ALA A 21 -4.27 4.32 -26.87
CA ALA A 21 -3.62 5.59 -27.23
C ALA A 21 -4.52 6.84 -27.17
N ASP A 22 -5.82 6.68 -26.88
CA ASP A 22 -6.81 7.77 -26.79
C ASP A 22 -7.32 8.03 -25.35
N SER A 23 -6.89 7.27 -24.33
CA SER A 23 -7.25 7.53 -22.92
C SER A 23 -6.05 8.03 -22.10
N ALA A 24 -5.83 9.33 -22.13
CA ALA A 24 -4.75 10.04 -21.44
C ALA A 24 -4.97 10.21 -19.92
N ALA A 25 -5.31 9.13 -19.22
CA ALA A 25 -5.20 9.09 -17.76
C ALA A 25 -4.43 7.82 -17.37
N GLU A 26 -3.10 7.95 -17.36
CA GLU A 26 -2.23 6.96 -16.74
C GLU A 26 -2.49 7.02 -15.23
N TYR A 27 -2.74 5.85 -14.62
CA TYR A 27 -2.91 5.75 -13.18
C TYR A 27 -1.79 4.89 -12.61
N ALA A 28 -1.06 5.43 -11.63
CA ALA A 28 -0.18 4.62 -10.81
C ALA A 28 -1.01 4.02 -9.67
N CYS A 29 -0.99 2.70 -9.54
CA CYS A 29 -1.62 2.03 -8.41
C CYS A 29 -0.63 1.95 -7.25
N LEU A 30 -0.98 2.55 -6.11
CA LEU A 30 -0.22 2.49 -4.87
C LEU A 30 -0.99 1.65 -3.85
N SER A 31 -0.39 0.55 -3.39
CA SER A 31 -0.92 -0.28 -2.31
C SER A 31 0.02 -0.26 -1.12
N ILE A 32 -0.50 0.07 0.06
CA ILE A 32 0.22 0.13 1.32
C ILE A 32 -0.36 -0.91 2.26
N VAL A 33 0.51 -1.79 2.78
CA VAL A 33 0.18 -2.75 3.81
C VAL A 33 0.98 -2.42 5.07
N VAL A 34 0.29 -2.10 6.15
CA VAL A 34 0.90 -1.87 7.47
C VAL A 34 0.61 -3.06 8.36
N ILE A 35 1.66 -3.69 8.87
CA ILE A 35 1.57 -4.83 9.79
C ILE A 35 2.07 -4.35 11.15
N VAL A 36 1.15 -4.28 12.10
CA VAL A 36 1.45 -3.91 13.49
C VAL A 36 1.46 -5.18 14.32
N ARG A 37 2.56 -5.42 15.03
CA ARG A 37 2.68 -6.50 16.02
C ARG A 37 2.82 -5.91 17.42
N ARG A 38 1.95 -6.31 18.34
CA ARG A 38 1.97 -5.92 19.75
C ARG A 38 1.48 -7.09 20.61
N ASN A 39 2.20 -7.42 21.67
CA ASN A 39 1.75 -8.41 22.68
C ASN A 39 1.23 -9.74 22.09
N ASN A 40 1.98 -10.35 21.16
CA ASN A 40 1.61 -11.56 20.40
C ASN A 40 0.39 -11.44 19.48
N GLU A 41 -0.20 -10.25 19.34
CA GLU A 41 -1.27 -9.96 18.39
C GLU A 41 -0.68 -9.31 17.13
N THR A 42 -1.19 -9.70 15.96
CA THR A 42 -0.85 -9.09 14.68
C THR A 42 -2.10 -8.45 14.08
N GLN A 43 -2.04 -7.16 13.76
CA GLN A 43 -3.07 -6.43 13.05
C GLN A 43 -2.53 -5.97 11.69
N ILE A 44 -3.32 -6.15 10.64
CA ILE A 44 -2.93 -5.83 9.27
C ILE A 44 -3.90 -4.79 8.72
N PHE A 45 -3.38 -3.63 8.33
CA PHE A 45 -4.11 -2.56 7.67
C PHE A 45 -3.70 -2.52 6.20
N LYS A 46 -4.68 -2.43 5.29
CA LYS A 46 -4.46 -2.34 3.85
C LYS A 46 -5.13 -1.08 3.33
N HIS A 47 -4.43 -0.33 2.50
CA HIS A 47 -4.97 0.82 1.79
C HIS A 47 -4.47 0.80 0.36
N ALA A 48 -5.35 1.06 -0.60
CA ALA A 48 -5.01 1.19 -2.00
C ALA A 48 -5.52 2.53 -2.51
N ALA A 49 -4.66 3.26 -3.21
CA ALA A 49 -4.98 4.52 -3.84
C ALA A 49 -4.60 4.46 -5.32
N SER A 50 -5.43 5.08 -6.16
CA SER A 50 -5.07 5.38 -7.54
C SER A 50 -4.54 6.79 -7.56
N LEU A 51 -3.27 6.93 -7.92
CA LEU A 51 -2.64 8.23 -8.09
C LEU A 51 -2.79 8.61 -9.57
N PRO A 52 -3.37 9.78 -9.90
CA PRO A 52 -3.23 10.31 -11.24
C PRO A 52 -1.74 10.51 -11.49
N VAL A 53 -1.24 10.02 -12.62
CA VAL A 53 0.13 10.32 -13.10
C VAL A 53 0.18 11.75 -13.61
#